data_AF-E5CGI2-F1
#
_entry.id   AF-E5CGI2-F1
#
_cell.length_a   1.000
_cell.length_b   1.000
_cell.length_c   1.000
_cell.angle_alpha   90.00
_cell.angle_beta   90.00
_cell.angle_gamma   90.00
#
_symmetry.space_group_name_H-M   'P 1'
#
loop_
_entity.id
_entity.type
_entity.pdbx_description
1 polymer ?
#
loop_
_entity_poly.entity_id
_entity_poly.type
_entity_poly.pdbx_seq_one_letter_code
_entity_poly.pdbx_strand_id
1 'polypeptide(L)' 'EGKKSLFASDVTKQMFDKVLPVDFLEQSILSDTKFMKVDRNGFHYQAVLAIPETSIYSIVNMEVSFKGDLTITSSK' A
#
# COMPACT_ATOMS: atom_id res chain seq x y z
N GLU A 1 15.73 4.20 -21.09
CA GLU A 1 14.82 5.10 -20.35
C GLU A 1 14.86 4.92 -18.82
N GLY A 2 15.86 4.26 -18.23
CA GLY A 2 15.90 4.00 -16.77
C GLY A 2 16.28 5.18 -15.86
N LYS A 3 16.31 6.42 -16.37
CA LYS A 3 16.74 7.62 -15.62
C LYS A 3 15.56 8.42 -15.05
N LYS A 4 14.31 8.07 -15.41
CA LYS A 4 13.10 8.73 -14.91
C LYS A 4 12.48 7.88 -13.81
N SER A 5 12.36 8.46 -12.62
CA SER A 5 11.50 7.91 -11.57
C SER A 5 10.06 8.04 -12.05
N LEU A 6 9.36 6.92 -12.18
CA LEU A 6 7.95 6.89 -12.56
C LEU A 6 7.07 7.36 -11.38
N PHE A 7 7.44 6.94 -10.17
CA PHE A 7 6.77 7.29 -8.94
C PHE A 7 7.77 7.16 -7.79
N ALA A 8 7.91 8.22 -7.02
CA ALA A 8 8.64 8.23 -5.75
C ALA A 8 7.80 9.04 -4.78
N SER A 9 7.19 8.37 -3.82
CA SER A 9 6.38 8.99 -2.78
C SER A 9 6.53 8.20 -1.49
N ASP A 10 6.50 8.92 -0.37
CA ASP A 10 6.49 8.31 0.95
C ASP A 10 5.11 7.73 1.22
N VAL A 11 5.02 6.40 1.34
CA VAL A 11 3.78 5.73 1.71
C VAL A 11 3.68 5.69 3.24
N THR A 12 2.68 6.38 3.79
CA THR A 12 2.44 6.41 5.24
C THR A 12 1.18 5.63 5.61
N LYS A 13 1.12 5.12 6.84
CA LYS A 13 -0.03 4.32 7.29
C LYS A 13 -1.36 5.09 7.28
N GLN A 14 -1.30 6.41 7.36
CA GLN A 14 -2.46 7.29 7.29
C GLN A 14 -3.14 7.27 5.91
N MET A 15 -2.42 6.90 4.85
CA MET A 15 -2.99 6.80 3.50
C MET A 15 -4.03 5.67 3.37
N PHE A 16 -4.11 4.77 4.35
CA PHE A 16 -5.04 3.64 4.35
C PHE A 16 -6.33 3.91 5.14
N ASP A 17 -6.56 5.13 5.64
CA ASP A 17 -7.73 5.50 6.48
C ASP A 17 -9.09 5.33 5.78
N LYS A 18 -9.11 5.37 4.45
CA LYS A 18 -10.30 5.11 3.63
C LYS A 18 -10.66 3.63 3.50
N VAL A 19 -9.70 2.74 3.76
CA VAL A 19 -9.85 1.29 3.57
C VAL A 19 -9.67 0.49 4.85
N LEU A 20 -9.11 1.08 5.90
CA LEU A 20 -8.92 0.48 7.21
C LEU A 20 -9.47 1.39 8.33
N PRO A 21 -9.99 0.80 9.41
CA PRO A 21 -10.40 1.55 10.58
C PRO A 21 -9.25 2.36 11.19
N VAL A 22 -9.53 3.60 11.61
CA VAL A 22 -8.51 4.53 12.14
C VAL A 22 -7.89 3.99 13.44
N ASP A 23 -8.69 3.38 14.31
CA ASP A 23 -8.25 2.72 15.55
C ASP A 23 -7.26 1.56 15.30
N PHE A 24 -7.43 0.83 14.20
CA PHE A 24 -6.45 -0.16 13.74
C PHE A 24 -5.17 0.52 13.22
N LEU A 25 -5.27 1.62 12.47
CA LEU A 25 -4.12 2.34 11.95
C LEU A 25 -3.26 2.97 13.04
N GLU A 26 -3.85 3.46 14.11
CA GLU A 26 -3.12 4.01 15.26
C GLU A 26 -2.20 2.96 15.90
N GLN A 27 -2.70 1.73 16.05
CA GLN A 27 -2.01 0.61 16.70
C GLN A 27 -1.10 -0.18 15.76
N SER A 28 -1.29 -0.06 14.44
CA SER A 28 -0.52 -0.83 13.47
C SER A 28 0.74 -0.11 12.97
N ILE A 29 1.64 -0.92 12.41
CA ILE A 29 2.82 -0.51 11.66
C ILE A 29 2.68 -0.98 10.21
N LEU A 30 3.24 -0.22 9.26
CA LEU A 30 3.44 -0.70 7.90
C LEU A 30 4.59 -1.70 7.91
N SER A 31 4.26 -2.98 7.94
CA SER A 31 5.22 -4.06 8.18
C SER A 31 5.95 -4.49 6.91
N ASP A 32 5.27 -4.51 5.76
CA ASP A 32 5.85 -4.96 4.50
C ASP A 32 5.12 -4.32 3.32
N THR A 33 5.78 -4.25 2.17
CA THR A 33 5.21 -3.84 0.89
C THR A 33 5.74 -4.75 -0.20
N LYS A 34 4.86 -5.59 -0.75
CA LYS A 34 5.19 -6.62 -1.72
C LYS A 34 4.79 -6.18 -3.12
N PHE A 35 5.72 -6.30 -4.07
CA PHE A 35 5.38 -6.18 -5.49
C PHE A 35 4.66 -7.44 -5.97
N MET A 36 3.54 -7.26 -6.68
CA MET A 36 2.70 -8.37 -7.13
C MET A 36 2.84 -8.62 -8.63
N LYS A 37 2.59 -7.59 -9.44
CA LYS A 37 2.61 -7.69 -10.91
C LYS A 37 2.65 -6.30 -11.55
N VAL A 38 2.94 -6.28 -12.85
CA VAL A 38 2.62 -5.14 -13.72
C VAL A 38 1.54 -5.59 -14.69
N ASP A 39 0.52 -4.77 -14.90
CA ASP A 39 -0.45 -4.95 -15.98
C ASP A 39 -0.69 -3.64 -16.73
N ARG A 40 -1.77 -3.58 -17.52
CA ARG A 40 -2.09 -2.41 -18.35
C ARG A 40 -2.41 -1.17 -17.52
N ASN A 41 -2.82 -1.33 -16.26
CA ASN A 41 -3.20 -0.22 -15.39
C ASN A 41 -1.98 0.36 -14.68
N GLY A 42 -1.00 -0.48 -14.34
CA GLY A 42 0.22 -0.02 -13.70
C GLY A 42 0.93 -1.11 -12.89
N PHE A 43 1.65 -0.66 -11.86
CA PHE A 43 2.38 -1.51 -10.91
C PHE A 43 1.49 -1.81 -9.72
N HIS A 44 1.34 -3.10 -9.41
CA HIS A 44 0.51 -3.58 -8.32
C HIS A 44 1.38 -4.00 -7.15
N TYR A 45 1.04 -3.50 -5.97
CA TYR A 45 1.68 -3.81 -4.70
C TYR A 45 0.64 -4.22 -3.66
N GLN A 46 1.10 -4.91 -2.63
CA GLN A 46 0.33 -5.18 -1.42
C GLN A 46 1.10 -4.65 -0.22
N ALA A 47 0.47 -3.76 0.54
CA ALA A 47 0.98 -3.35 1.84
C ALA A 47 0.39 -4.24 2.93
N VAL A 48 1.23 -4.64 3.87
CA VAL A 48 0.84 -5.41 5.05
C VAL A 48 0.95 -4.49 6.26
N LEU A 49 -0.18 -4.25 6.93
CA LEU A 49 -0.22 -3.52 8.19
C LEU A 49 -0.46 -4.51 9.32
N ALA A 50 0.38 -4.47 10.35
CA ALA A 50 0.29 -5.40 11.49
C ALA A 50 0.31 -4.63 12.80
N ILE A 51 -0.45 -5.11 13.79
CA ILE A 51 -0.34 -4.60 15.16
C ILE A 51 0.80 -5.38 15.85
N PRO A 52 1.87 -4.69 16.29
CA PRO A 52 2.98 -5.34 16.99
C PRO A 52 2.51 -6.19 18.16
N GLU A 53 3.25 -7.28 18.46
CA GLU A 53 2.97 -8.19 19.58
C GLU A 53 1.63 -8.93 19.49
N THR A 54 0.95 -8.84 18.35
CA THR A 54 -0.28 -9.60 18.06
C THR A 54 -0.14 -10.36 16.74
N SER A 55 -1.10 -11.25 16.47
CA SER A 55 -1.24 -11.89 15.15
C SER A 55 -2.24 -11.16 14.25
N ILE A 56 -2.64 -9.94 14.60
CA ILE A 56 -3.61 -9.16 13.83
C ILE A 56 -2.87 -8.40 12.73
N TYR A 57 -3.25 -8.66 11.49
CA TYR A 57 -2.74 -7.95 10.33
C TYR A 57 -3.85 -7.70 9.31
N SER A 58 -3.65 -6.70 8.47
CA SER A 58 -4.48 -6.40 7.31
C SER A 58 -3.61 -6.23 6.08
N ILE A 59 -4.16 -6.65 4.93
CA ILE A 59 -3.52 -6.51 3.63
C ILE A 59 -4.34 -5.51 2.81
N VAL A 60 -3.65 -4.57 2.17
CA VAL A 60 -4.26 -3.56 1.31
C VAL A 60 -3.55 -3.54 -0.04
N ASN A 61 -4.34 -3.42 -1.10
CA ASN A 61 -3.82 -3.35 -2.46
C ASN A 61 -3.48 -1.91 -2.80
N MET A 62 -2.34 -1.73 -3.46
CA MET A 62 -1.87 -0.45 -3.97
C MET A 62 -1.58 -0.59 -5.46
N GLU A 63 -2.09 0.33 -6.27
CA GLU A 63 -1.83 0.40 -7.70
C GLU A 63 -1.19 1.75 -8.01
N VAL A 64 0.00 1.73 -8.62
CA VAL A 64 0.67 2.92 -9.14
C VAL A 64 0.53 2.92 -10.66
N SER A 65 -0.26 3.85 -11.19
CA SER A 65 -0.47 3.96 -12.63
C SER A 65 0.79 4.42 -13.36
N PHE A 66 0.88 4.18 -14.67
CA PHE A 66 1.97 4.73 -15.49
C PHE A 66 1.95 6.26 -15.61
N LYS A 67 0.91 6.92 -15.09
CA LYS A 67 0.82 8.38 -14.97
C LYS A 67 1.34 8.89 -13.62
N GLY A 68 1.63 7.99 -12.67
CA GLY A 68 2.09 8.31 -11.32
C GLY A 68 0.96 8.43 -10.29
N ASP A 69 -0.26 7.98 -10.61
CA ASP A 69 -1.39 8.02 -9.68
C ASP A 69 -1.37 6.79 -8.77
N LEU A 70 -1.40 7.00 -7.45
CA LEU A 70 -1.53 5.93 -6.46
C LEU A 70 -3.00 5.71 -6.09
N THR A 71 -3.49 4.49 -6.29
CA THR A 71 -4.82 4.05 -5.87
C THR A 71 -4.69 2.98 -4.79
N ILE A 72 -5.42 3.14 -3.69
CA ILE A 72 -5.43 2.21 -2.56
C ILE A 72 -6.81 1.58 -2.46
N THR A 73 -6.86 0.26 -2.39
CA THR A 73 -8.10 -0.51 -2.25
C THR A 73 -7.95 -1.62 -1.21
N SER A 74 -9.06 -2.00 -0.58
CA SER A 74 -9.06 -3.12 0.37
C SER A 74 -8.75 -4.44 -0.38
N SER A 75 -7.89 -5.28 0.21
CA SER A 75 -7.77 -6.67 -0.21
C SER A 75 -8.99 -7.42 0.28
N LYS A 76 -9.95 -7.68 -0.61
CA LYS A 76 -11.06 -8.60 -0.32
C LYS A 76 -10.55 -9.98 0.09
#